data_AF-A0A9E2I006-F1
#
_entry.id   AF-A0A9E2I006-F1
#
_cell.length_a   1.000
_cell.length_b   1.000
_cell.length_c   1.000
_cell.angle_alpha   90.00
_cell.angle_beta   90.00
_cell.angle_gamma   90.00
#
_symmetry.space_group_name_H-M   'P 1'
#
loop_
_entity.id
_entity.type
_entity.pdbx_description
1 polymer ?
#
loop_
_entity_poly.entity_id
_entity_poly.type
_entity_poly.pdbx_seq_one_letter_code
_entity_poly.pdbx_strand_id
1 'polypeptide(L)'
;MRTSRFNIDDQFLKRFSPRKFKQKPISENDLQALIEAASTAPSCFNEQPWVFVLASKELMLSLLTEKNTLWAKEAAEIILVCSYPAFSRNEKPRL
;
A
#
# COMPACT_ATOMS: atom_id res chain seq x y z
N MET A 1 -11.41 15.71 14.34
CA MET A 1 -10.26 15.98 13.44
C MET A 1 -9.00 15.90 14.28
N ARG A 2 -7.90 15.33 13.77
CA ARG A 2 -6.64 15.32 14.55
C ARG A 2 -6.17 16.77 14.72
N THR A 3 -5.69 17.11 15.90
CA THR A 3 -5.10 18.43 16.20
C THR A 3 -3.67 18.23 16.70
N SER A 4 -2.79 19.18 16.38
CA SER A 4 -1.39 19.17 16.80
C SER A 4 -1.02 20.49 17.46
N ARG A 5 -0.13 20.42 18.45
CA ARG A 5 0.48 21.60 19.10
C ARG A 5 1.74 22.08 18.36
N PHE A 6 2.23 21.29 17.42
CA PHE A 6 3.45 21.54 16.65
C PHE A 6 3.11 21.69 15.16
N ASN A 7 3.98 22.41 14.44
CA ASN A 7 3.87 22.58 12.99
C ASN A 7 4.16 21.24 12.29
N ILE A 8 3.10 20.49 11.99
CA ILE A 8 3.17 19.26 11.21
C ILE A 8 2.39 19.45 9.92
N ASP A 9 2.84 18.79 8.85
CA ASP A 9 2.16 18.89 7.56
C ASP A 9 0.71 18.40 7.67
N ASP A 10 -0.19 19.16 7.05
CA ASP A 10 -1.63 18.93 7.03
C ASP A 10 -2.00 17.55 6.48
N GLN A 11 -1.18 16.96 5.61
CA GLN A 11 -1.42 15.62 5.07
C GLN A 11 -1.54 14.57 6.19
N PHE A 12 -0.77 14.70 7.28
CA PHE A 12 -0.81 13.76 8.40
C PHE A 12 -2.05 13.95 9.27
N LEU A 13 -2.48 15.20 9.44
CA LEU A 13 -3.68 15.56 10.20
C LEU A 13 -4.96 15.15 9.48
N LYS A 14 -4.98 15.36 8.16
CA LYS A 14 -6.13 15.08 7.28
C LYS A 14 -6.21 13.63 6.84
N ARG A 15 -5.15 12.82 7.03
CA ARG A 15 -5.14 11.40 6.65
C ARG A 15 -6.29 10.61 7.29
N PHE A 16 -7.12 10.01 6.46
CA PHE A 16 -8.11 9.01 6.86
C PHE A 16 -8.07 7.83 5.88
N SER A 17 -8.75 6.73 6.22
CA SER A 17 -8.85 5.56 5.35
C SER A 17 -10.21 5.59 4.64
N PRO A 18 -10.30 6.04 3.38
CA PRO A 18 -11.55 6.00 2.64
C PRO A 18 -11.99 4.55 2.41
N ARG A 19 -13.30 4.32 2.49
CA ARG A 19 -13.94 3.02 2.22
C ARG A 19 -15.12 3.15 1.25
N LYS A 20 -15.15 4.25 0.50
CA LYS A 20 -16.13 4.53 -0.54
C LYS A 20 -15.40 5.25 -1.65
N PHE A 21 -15.48 4.70 -2.85
CA PHE A 21 -14.66 5.15 -3.98
C PHE A 21 -15.55 5.44 -5.18
N LYS A 22 -15.09 6.35 -6.04
CA LYS A 22 -15.72 6.51 -7.36
C LYS A 22 -15.25 5.36 -8.23
N GLN A 23 -16.13 4.84 -9.08
CA GLN A 23 -15.81 3.83 -10.09
C GLN A 23 -15.03 4.46 -11.25
N LYS A 24 -13.82 4.94 -10.95
CA LYS A 24 -12.90 5.55 -11.91
C LYS A 24 -11.60 4.74 -11.89
N PRO A 25 -11.14 4.23 -13.05
CA PRO A 25 -9.86 3.54 -13.12
C PRO A 25 -8.71 4.51 -12.81
N ILE A 26 -7.64 3.97 -12.25
CA ILE A 26 -6.34 4.66 -12.15
C ILE A 26 -5.55 4.40 -13.43
N SER A 27 -4.74 5.35 -13.87
CA SER A 27 -3.86 5.12 -15.02
C SER A 27 -2.68 4.24 -14.60
N GLU A 28 -2.15 3.46 -15.54
CA GLU A 28 -0.94 2.66 -15.29
C GLU A 28 0.23 3.53 -14.83
N ASN A 29 0.41 4.71 -15.45
CA ASN A 29 1.47 5.65 -15.07
C ASN A 29 1.33 6.13 -13.62
N ASP A 30 0.12 6.49 -13.19
CA ASP A 30 -0.12 6.90 -11.80
C ASP A 30 0.12 5.74 -10.83
N LEU A 31 -0.29 4.52 -11.20
CA LEU A 31 -0.07 3.33 -10.39
C LEU A 31 1.42 3.02 -10.22
N GLN A 32 2.20 3.07 -11.30
CA GLN A 32 3.64 2.87 -11.27
C GLN A 32 4.33 3.97 -10.45
N ALA A 33 3.94 5.23 -10.61
CA ALA A 33 4.47 6.34 -9.80
C ALA A 33 4.20 6.15 -8.31
N LEU A 34 3.03 5.63 -7.93
CA LEU A 34 2.70 5.31 -6.53
C LEU A 34 3.59 4.19 -5.97
N ILE A 35 3.83 3.13 -6.76
CA ILE A 35 4.67 2.00 -6.35
C ILE A 35 6.13 2.43 -6.22
N GLU A 36 6.64 3.22 -7.18
CA GLU A 36 7.99 3.77 -7.13
C GLU A 36 8.15 4.70 -5.92
N ALA A 37 7.21 5.61 -5.67
CA ALA A 37 7.25 6.45 -4.48
C ALA A 37 7.28 5.61 -3.19
N ALA A 38 6.48 4.53 -3.12
CA ALA A 38 6.47 3.64 -1.95
C ALA A 38 7.78 2.87 -1.77
N SER A 39 8.47 2.48 -2.84
CA SER A 39 9.74 1.73 -2.76
C SER A 39 10.89 2.57 -2.22
N THR A 40 10.84 3.90 -2.37
CA THR A 40 11.84 4.83 -1.82
C THR A 40 11.85 4.95 -0.29
N ALA A 41 10.89 4.32 0.40
CA ALA A 41 10.83 4.35 1.85
C ALA A 41 12.13 3.79 2.47
N PRO A 42 12.63 4.41 3.57
CA PRO A 42 13.87 3.98 4.20
C PRO A 42 13.76 2.52 4.68
N SER A 43 14.81 1.74 4.45
CA SER A 43 14.85 0.33 4.82
C SER A 43 16.18 -0.05 5.48
N CYS A 44 16.15 -1.05 6.36
CA CYS A 44 17.35 -1.57 7.03
C CYS A 44 18.37 -2.05 5.99
N PHE A 45 19.62 -1.57 6.09
CA PHE A 45 20.71 -1.81 5.13
C PHE A 45 20.36 -1.43 3.67
N ASN A 46 19.36 -0.58 3.44
CA ASN A 46 18.84 -0.26 2.10
C ASN A 46 18.37 -1.48 1.29
N GLU A 47 17.94 -2.54 1.96
CA GLU A 47 17.56 -3.80 1.32
C GLU A 47 16.25 -3.76 0.55
N GLN A 48 15.42 -2.74 0.77
CA GLN A 48 14.15 -2.52 0.06
C GLN A 48 13.28 -3.80 -0.05
N PRO A 49 12.91 -4.42 1.09
CA PRO A 49 12.30 -5.76 1.10
C PRO A 49 10.86 -5.83 0.60
N TRP A 50 10.29 -4.69 0.22
CA TRP A 50 8.89 -4.54 -0.15
C TRP A 50 8.61 -5.26 -1.46
N VAL A 51 7.60 -6.12 -1.47
CA VAL A 51 7.08 -6.77 -2.68
C VAL A 51 5.66 -6.28 -2.89
N PHE A 52 5.48 -5.52 -3.97
CA PHE A 52 4.17 -5.04 -4.40
C PHE A 52 3.60 -5.99 -5.44
N VAL A 53 2.48 -6.64 -5.11
CA VAL A 53 1.82 -7.57 -6.02
C VAL A 53 0.59 -6.88 -6.61
N LEU A 54 0.57 -6.83 -7.94
CA LEU A 54 -0.57 -6.45 -8.75
C LEU A 54 -1.13 -7.71 -9.42
N ALA A 55 -2.43 -7.91 -9.35
CA ALA A 55 -3.12 -9.00 -10.01
C ALA A 55 -4.54 -8.57 -10.36
N SER A 56 -5.30 -9.46 -11.01
CA SER A 56 -6.70 -9.16 -11.30
C SER A 56 -7.48 -8.84 -10.03
N LYS A 57 -8.42 -7.89 -10.14
CA LYS A 57 -9.23 -7.43 -9.02
C LYS A 57 -10.04 -8.57 -8.42
N GLU A 58 -10.50 -9.51 -9.23
CA GLU A 58 -11.22 -10.70 -8.80
C GLU A 58 -10.36 -11.58 -7.89
N LEU A 59 -9.09 -11.81 -8.28
CA LEU A 59 -8.17 -12.58 -7.46
C LEU A 59 -7.90 -11.86 -6.14
N MET A 60 -7.59 -10.57 -6.19
CA MET A 60 -7.30 -9.77 -4.99
C MET A 60 -8.48 -9.73 -4.02
N LEU A 61 -9.71 -9.59 -4.51
CA LEU A 61 -10.92 -9.61 -3.69
C LEU A 61 -11.16 -10.98 -3.04
N SER A 62 -10.79 -12.08 -3.71
CA SER A 62 -10.95 -13.43 -3.15
C SER A 62 -10.06 -13.72 -1.93
N LEU A 63 -8.97 -12.95 -1.77
CA LEU A 63 -8.08 -13.02 -0.61
C LEU A 63 -8.63 -12.26 0.62
N LEU A 64 -9.66 -11.44 0.44
CA LEU A 64 -10.21 -10.60 1.50
C LEU A 64 -11.34 -11.31 2.25
N THR A 65 -11.49 -10.96 3.53
CA THR A 65 -12.69 -11.33 4.29
C THR A 65 -13.93 -10.65 3.69
N GLU A 66 -15.11 -11.26 3.87
CA GLU A 66 -16.37 -10.73 3.35
C GLU A 66 -16.59 -9.25 3.74
N LYS A 67 -16.29 -8.90 4.99
CA LYS A 67 -16.37 -7.53 5.50
C LYS A 67 -15.48 -6.54 4.71
N ASN A 68 -14.30 -6.97 4.28
CA ASN A 68 -13.38 -6.12 3.53
C ASN A 68 -13.78 -5.99 2.07
N THR A 69 -14.31 -7.07 1.48
CA THR A 69 -14.82 -7.10 0.10
C THR A 69 -15.94 -6.08 -0.12
N LEU A 70 -16.76 -5.78 0.90
CA LEU A 70 -17.86 -4.83 0.81
C LEU A 70 -17.44 -3.45 0.27
N TRP A 71 -16.29 -2.95 0.70
CA TRP A 71 -15.77 -1.64 0.28
C TRP A 71 -14.61 -1.76 -0.72
N ALA A 72 -13.79 -2.80 -0.63
CA ALA A 72 -12.63 -2.97 -1.51
C ALA A 72 -13.03 -3.16 -2.97
N LYS A 73 -14.23 -3.73 -3.23
CA LYS A 73 -14.76 -3.88 -4.59
C LYS A 73 -14.98 -2.55 -5.32
N GLU A 74 -15.11 -1.44 -4.60
CA GLU A 74 -15.27 -0.11 -5.18
C GLU A 74 -13.92 0.57 -5.47
N ALA A 75 -12.82 0.09 -4.89
CA ALA A 75 -11.50 0.67 -5.10
C ALA A 75 -11.09 0.54 -6.58
N ALA A 76 -10.30 1.51 -7.08
CA ALA A 76 -9.76 1.44 -8.44
C ALA A 76 -8.85 0.20 -8.59
N GLU A 77 -7.94 0.01 -7.64
CA GLU A 77 -6.98 -1.10 -7.60
C GLU A 77 -6.81 -1.63 -6.17
N ILE A 78 -6.33 -2.87 -6.05
CA ILE A 78 -5.97 -3.50 -4.78
C ILE A 78 -4.52 -3.98 -4.90
N ILE A 79 -3.64 -3.40 -4.08
CA ILE A 79 -2.23 -3.75 -4.02
C ILE A 79 -2.00 -4.60 -2.77
N LEU A 80 -1.48 -5.80 -2.95
CA LEU A 80 -0.98 -6.61 -1.84
C LEU A 80 0.49 -6.23 -1.59
N VAL A 81 0.80 -5.86 -0.35
CA VAL A 81 2.16 -5.52 0.08
C VAL A 81 2.67 -6.63 0.97
N CYS A 82 3.77 -7.25 0.54
CA CYS A 82 4.47 -8.30 1.25
C CYS A 82 5.91 -7.86 1.55
N SER A 83 6.60 -8.60 2.42
CA SER A 83 8.03 -8.42 2.68
C SER A 83 8.77 -9.73 2.48
N TYR A 84 9.96 -9.68 1.88
CA TYR A 84 10.83 -10.85 1.83
C TYR A 84 11.35 -11.21 3.23
N PRO A 85 11.21 -12.46 3.69
CA PRO A 85 11.50 -12.83 5.07
C PRO A 85 13.00 -12.89 5.40
N ALA A 86 13.87 -12.80 4.40
CA ALA A 86 15.31 -12.86 4.57
C ALA A 86 16.03 -11.62 4.03
N PHE A 87 17.29 -11.46 4.40
CA PHE A 87 18.19 -10.48 3.80
C PHE A 87 18.71 -11.00 2.46
N SER A 88 18.74 -10.15 1.43
CA SER A 88 19.27 -10.50 0.11
C SER A 88 20.78 -10.79 0.16
N ARG A 89 21.51 -10.11 1.05
CA ARG A 89 22.98 -10.24 1.15
C ARG A 89 23.47 -11.56 1.74
N ASN A 90 22.67 -12.26 2.56
CA ASN A 90 23.15 -13.42 3.33
C ASN A 90 22.08 -14.44 3.75
N GLU A 91 20.85 -14.31 3.23
CA GLU A 91 19.72 -15.22 3.47
C GLU A 91 19.33 -15.40 4.94
N LYS A 92 19.90 -14.60 5.86
CA LYS A 92 19.50 -14.64 7.26
C LYS A 92 18.07 -14.11 7.40
N PRO A 93 17.26 -14.70 8.31
CA PRO A 93 15.91 -14.23 8.56
C PRO A 93 15.90 -12.81 9.13
N ARG A 94 14.87 -12.04 8.77
CA ARG A 94 14.51 -10.78 9.42
C ARG A 94 13.71 -11.14 10.68
N LEU A 95 14.24 -10.79 11.85
CA LEU A 95 13.57 -10.96 13.15
C LEU A 95 12.24 -10.21 13.18
#